data_AF-A0A420N7E2-F1
#
_entry.id   AF-A0A420N7E2-F1
#
_cell.length_a   1.000
_cell.length_b   1.000
_cell.length_c   1.000
_cell.angle_alpha   90.00
_cell.angle_beta   90.00
_cell.angle_gamma   90.00
#
_symmetry.space_group_name_H-M   'P 1'
#
loop_
_entity.id
_entity.type
_entity.pdbx_description
1 polymer ?
#
loop_
_entity_poly.entity_id
_entity_poly.type
_entity_poly.pdbx_seq_one_letter_code
_entity_poly.pdbx_strand_id
1 'polypeptide(L)'
;MKLSPYLACRYQGIVAQDGQPISEDTPELSDLRALYASYKPVFAPENRSIKRSRRRPTEAQPSDDVEDDTATQDVNLDDGEMFSQLCAVTNLVKEGPRSGLFISHVNIVDGVIRVFRKWLAKMASRQDKSQSDSENILWIDTHNNVGIRFSVAPAASENMPLISGPDDDPPVHYKLVYEELLVRASTLLLAVEQSAVQEVGNSGKTLVIHGAAM
;
A
#
# COMPACT_ATOMS: atom_id res chain seq x y z
N MET A 1 17.31 9.34 -5.18
CA MET A 1 16.53 8.56 -4.21
C MET A 1 15.14 9.20 -4.11
N LYS A 2 14.10 8.60 -4.68
CA LYS A 2 12.72 9.11 -4.58
C LYS A 2 12.21 8.71 -3.19
N LEU A 3 11.86 9.65 -2.32
CA LEU A 3 11.17 9.32 -1.07
C LEU A 3 9.78 8.81 -1.42
N SER A 4 9.49 7.55 -1.08
CA SER A 4 8.12 7.03 -1.11
C SER A 4 7.29 7.76 -0.04
N PRO A 5 6.08 8.25 -0.37
CA PRO A 5 5.25 8.96 0.58
C PRO A 5 4.75 8.03 1.68
N TYR A 6 4.70 8.52 2.92
CA TYR A 6 4.03 7.83 4.02
C TYR A 6 2.51 7.73 3.76
N LEU A 7 1.98 6.51 3.93
CA LEU A 7 0.56 6.23 3.78
C LEU A 7 -0.05 5.99 5.16
N ALA A 8 -1.18 6.64 5.42
CA ALA A 8 -2.04 6.29 6.55
C ALA A 8 -2.96 5.13 6.13
N CYS A 9 -3.31 4.25 7.07
CA CYS A 9 -4.11 3.06 6.80
C CYS A 9 -5.43 3.14 7.56
N ARG A 10 -6.56 3.17 6.85
CA ARG A 10 -7.91 3.19 7.44
C ARG A 10 -8.42 1.77 7.59
N TYR A 11 -8.69 1.31 8.80
CA TYR A 11 -9.23 -0.03 9.04
C TYR A 11 -10.59 -0.23 8.34
N GLN A 12 -10.78 -1.37 7.70
CA GLN A 12 -12.00 -1.73 6.97
C GLN A 12 -12.73 -2.93 7.56
N GLY A 13 -12.01 -3.85 8.21
CA GLY A 13 -12.59 -5.04 8.81
C GLY A 13 -11.62 -6.21 8.86
N ILE A 14 -12.14 -7.38 9.25
CA ILE A 14 -11.43 -8.66 9.14
C ILE A 14 -11.98 -9.39 7.92
N VAL A 15 -11.08 -9.94 7.11
CA VAL A 15 -11.40 -10.69 5.89
C VAL A 15 -10.63 -12.01 5.87
N ALA A 16 -11.17 -13.01 5.18
CA ALA A 16 -10.40 -14.20 4.81
C ALA A 16 -9.53 -13.91 3.58
N GLN A 17 -8.41 -14.63 3.44
CA GLN A 17 -7.45 -14.43 2.35
C GLN A 17 -8.07 -14.54 0.95
N ASP A 18 -9.01 -15.47 0.77
CA ASP A 18 -9.74 -15.75 -0.48
C ASP A 18 -11.10 -15.06 -0.55
N GLY A 19 -11.42 -14.22 0.44
CA GLY A 19 -12.71 -13.55 0.57
C GLY A 19 -13.88 -14.48 0.90
N GLN A 20 -13.63 -15.78 1.14
CA GLN A 20 -14.70 -16.68 1.57
C GLN A 20 -14.94 -16.53 3.07
N PRO A 21 -16.21 -16.40 3.51
CA PRO A 21 -16.49 -16.36 4.93
C PRO A 21 -16.07 -17.67 5.58
N ILE A 22 -15.39 -17.57 6.72
CA ILE A 22 -15.07 -18.72 7.55
C ILE A 22 -16.37 -19.19 8.22
N SER A 23 -16.58 -20.51 8.28
CA SER A 23 -17.77 -21.07 8.93
C SER A 23 -17.78 -20.70 10.42
N GLU A 24 -18.81 -19.98 10.85
CA GLU A 24 -19.00 -19.63 12.26
C GLU A 24 -19.50 -20.81 13.11
N ASP A 25 -20.11 -21.81 12.47
CA ASP A 25 -20.74 -22.95 13.15
C ASP A 25 -19.70 -23.97 13.67
N THR A 26 -18.56 -24.09 13.00
CA THR A 26 -17.47 -25.01 13.38
C THR A 26 -16.09 -24.39 13.13
N PRO A 27 -15.68 -23.38 13.94
CA PRO A 27 -14.41 -22.71 13.74
C PRO A 27 -13.25 -23.63 14.13
N GLU A 28 -12.26 -23.75 13.25
CA GLU A 28 -10.98 -24.41 13.53
C GLU A 28 -9.89 -23.39 13.86
N LEU A 29 -8.87 -23.81 14.62
CA LEU A 29 -7.70 -22.97 14.85
C LEU A 29 -6.93 -22.68 13.54
N SER A 30 -7.05 -23.58 12.55
CA SER A 30 -6.57 -23.44 11.19
C SER A 30 -7.04 -22.14 10.55
N ASP A 31 -8.29 -21.77 10.82
CA ASP A 31 -8.99 -20.66 10.19
C ASP A 31 -8.39 -19.31 10.59
N LEU A 32 -7.78 -19.22 11.76
CA LEU A 32 -7.04 -18.02 12.18
C LEU A 32 -5.87 -17.70 11.24
N ARG A 33 -5.33 -18.70 10.52
CA ARG A 33 -4.30 -18.49 9.49
C ARG A 33 -4.90 -17.95 8.18
N ALA A 34 -6.20 -17.96 7.99
CA ALA A 34 -6.81 -17.34 6.81
C ALA A 34 -7.25 -15.90 7.09
N LEU A 35 -7.24 -15.44 8.34
CA LEU A 35 -7.76 -14.13 8.73
C LEU A 35 -6.74 -12.99 8.60
N TYR A 36 -7.19 -11.90 7.97
CA TYR A 36 -6.43 -10.68 7.77
C TYR A 36 -7.23 -9.48 8.24
N ALA A 37 -6.58 -8.56 8.93
CA ALA A 37 -7.06 -7.21 9.10
C ALA A 37 -6.83 -6.44 7.79
N SER A 38 -7.91 -5.90 7.25
CA SER A 38 -7.94 -5.13 6.02
C SER A 38 -7.92 -3.64 6.32
N TYR A 39 -7.11 -2.91 5.55
CA TYR A 39 -6.96 -1.47 5.64
C TYR A 39 -6.94 -0.82 4.26
N LYS A 40 -7.57 0.35 4.11
CA LYS A 40 -7.43 1.20 2.92
C LYS A 40 -6.22 2.13 3.07
N PRO A 41 -5.18 2.00 2.24
CA PRO A 41 -4.05 2.94 2.23
C PRO A 41 -4.46 4.28 1.61
N VAL A 42 -4.15 5.36 2.30
CA VAL A 42 -4.45 6.74 1.87
C VAL A 42 -3.26 7.65 2.13
N PHE A 43 -3.14 8.73 1.38
CA PHE A 43 -2.07 9.70 1.65
C PHE A 43 -2.25 10.29 3.06
N ALA A 44 -1.18 10.20 3.86
CA ALA A 44 -1.12 10.88 5.14
C ALA A 44 -1.36 12.39 4.95
N PRO A 45 -2.04 13.07 5.90
CA PRO A 45 -2.42 14.47 5.74
C PRO A 45 -1.25 15.39 5.41
N GLU A 46 -0.05 15.10 5.93
CA GLU A 46 1.20 15.83 5.64
C GLU A 46 1.56 15.78 4.14
N ASN A 47 1.28 14.65 3.48
CA ASN A 47 1.55 14.44 2.06
C ASN A 47 0.48 15.05 1.14
N ARG A 48 -0.69 15.44 1.68
CA ARG A 48 -1.78 16.04 0.88
C ARG A 48 -1.45 17.44 0.38
N SER A 49 -0.69 18.23 1.16
CA SER A 49 -0.34 19.61 0.83
C SER A 49 0.47 19.71 -0.48
N ILE A 50 1.38 18.76 -0.71
CA ILE A 50 2.24 18.72 -1.91
C ILE A 50 1.40 18.49 -3.19
N LYS A 51 0.34 17.68 -3.12
CA LYS A 51 -0.57 17.46 -4.27
C LYS A 51 -1.44 18.68 -4.56
N ARG A 52 -1.91 19.40 -3.54
CA ARG A 52 -2.73 20.61 -3.72
C ARG A 52 -1.94 21.73 -4.42
N SER A 53 -0.64 21.86 -4.17
CA SER A 53 0.21 22.86 -4.83
C SER A 53 0.48 22.60 -6.32
N ARG A 54 0.24 21.38 -6.83
CA ARG A 54 0.49 21.03 -8.25
C ARG A 54 -0.73 21.20 -9.16
N ARG A 55 -1.93 21.46 -8.61
CA ARG A 55 -3.09 21.83 -9.45
C ARG A 55 -2.88 23.27 -9.94
N ARG A 56 -2.77 23.47 -11.26
CA ARG A 56 -2.76 24.81 -11.87
C ARG A 56 -4.09 25.51 -11.53
N PRO A 57 -4.10 26.83 -11.23
CA PRO A 57 -5.31 27.54 -10.79
C PRO A 57 -6.43 27.70 -11.83
N THR A 58 -6.30 27.15 -13.04
CA THR A 58 -7.25 27.37 -14.14
C THR A 58 -7.97 26.07 -14.48
N GLU A 59 -9.00 25.74 -13.69
CA GLU A 59 -10.24 25.07 -14.13
C GLU A 59 -11.11 24.82 -12.90
N ALA A 60 -11.94 25.81 -12.56
CA ALA A 60 -13.02 25.66 -11.60
C ALA A 60 -14.19 24.95 -12.30
N GLN A 61 -14.20 23.61 -12.28
CA GLN A 61 -15.44 22.85 -12.44
C GLN A 61 -15.91 22.40 -11.05
N PRO A 62 -17.21 22.51 -10.73
CA PRO A 62 -17.76 21.95 -9.52
C PRO A 62 -17.96 20.45 -9.75
N SER A 63 -16.93 19.64 -9.50
CA SER A 63 -17.10 18.21 -9.40
C SER A 63 -17.44 17.84 -7.95
N ASP A 64 -18.37 16.91 -7.77
CA ASP A 64 -18.62 16.16 -6.54
C ASP A 64 -17.37 15.33 -6.18
N ASP A 65 -16.24 16.01 -5.92
CA ASP A 65 -14.98 15.40 -5.52
C ASP A 65 -15.15 14.91 -4.07
N VAL A 66 -15.70 13.70 -3.90
CA VAL A 66 -15.25 12.84 -2.82
C VAL A 66 -13.73 12.84 -2.94
N GLU A 67 -13.02 13.49 -2.02
CA GLU A 67 -11.55 13.58 -2.05
C GLU A 67 -11.00 12.15 -2.24
N ASP A 68 -10.58 11.81 -3.48
CA ASP A 68 -10.03 10.50 -3.79
C ASP A 68 -8.60 10.45 -3.24
N ASP A 69 -8.53 10.29 -1.91
CA ASP A 69 -7.31 10.16 -1.12
C ASP A 69 -6.58 8.83 -1.39
N THR A 70 -7.07 8.04 -2.34
CA THR A 70 -6.53 6.72 -2.66
C THR A 70 -5.05 6.84 -3.04
N ALA A 71 -4.23 6.08 -2.32
CA ALA A 71 -2.80 6.11 -2.51
C ALA A 71 -2.43 5.57 -3.90
N THR A 72 -1.50 6.23 -4.58
CA THR A 72 -1.05 5.89 -5.93
C THR A 72 0.45 6.01 -6.05
N GLN A 73 1.05 5.15 -6.87
CA GLN A 73 2.47 5.18 -7.20
C GLN A 73 2.68 4.88 -8.68
N ASP A 74 3.51 5.68 -9.32
CA ASP A 74 3.90 5.46 -10.69
C ASP A 74 5.09 4.48 -10.76
N VAL A 75 5.01 3.54 -11.70
CA VAL A 75 6.05 2.56 -12.02
C VAL A 75 6.46 2.76 -13.47
N ASN A 76 7.77 2.91 -13.67
CA ASN A 76 8.41 3.02 -14.97
C ASN A 76 9.32 1.82 -15.10
N LEU A 77 9.27 1.15 -16.24
CA LEU A 77 10.26 0.15 -16.63
C LEU A 77 10.89 0.64 -17.93
N ASP A 78 12.21 0.76 -17.94
CA ASP A 78 12.97 1.10 -19.15
C ASP A 78 13.02 -0.09 -20.13
N ASP A 79 13.65 0.13 -21.28
CA ASP A 79 13.80 -0.90 -22.32
C ASP A 79 14.51 -2.15 -21.76
N GLY A 80 13.90 -3.33 -21.96
CA GLY A 80 14.41 -4.60 -21.44
C GLY A 80 14.29 -4.80 -19.92
N GLU A 81 13.81 -3.80 -19.15
CA GLU A 81 13.58 -4.00 -17.71
C GLU A 81 12.37 -4.91 -17.45
N MET A 82 12.60 -6.00 -16.72
CA MET A 82 11.58 -7.02 -16.47
C MET A 82 10.72 -6.75 -15.24
N PHE A 83 11.21 -5.97 -14.28
CA PHE A 83 10.49 -5.64 -13.05
C PHE A 83 11.02 -4.37 -12.38
N SER A 84 10.20 -3.76 -11.54
CA SER A 84 10.59 -2.71 -10.59
C SER A 84 10.49 -3.23 -9.16
N GLN A 85 11.24 -2.63 -8.24
CA GLN A 85 11.22 -2.99 -6.82
C GLN A 85 10.54 -1.89 -6.00
N LEU A 86 9.57 -2.30 -5.18
CA LEU A 86 8.92 -1.46 -4.20
C LEU A 86 9.40 -1.86 -2.81
N CYS A 87 10.16 -1.01 -2.15
CA CYS A 87 10.47 -1.18 -0.74
C CYS A 87 9.22 -0.82 0.08
N ALA A 88 8.76 -1.73 0.93
CA ALA A 88 7.56 -1.57 1.73
C ALA A 88 7.89 -1.83 3.19
N VAL A 89 7.57 -0.84 4.03
CA VAL A 89 7.71 -0.91 5.48
C VAL A 89 6.34 -0.66 6.08
N THR A 90 5.83 -1.62 6.85
CA THR A 90 4.56 -1.48 7.57
C THR A 90 4.85 -1.37 9.06
N ASN A 91 4.36 -0.29 9.67
CA ASN A 91 4.53 -0.03 11.09
C ASN A 91 3.17 0.10 11.77
N LEU A 92 3.03 -0.49 12.95
CA LEU A 92 1.97 -0.18 13.90
C LEU A 92 2.45 0.97 14.77
N VAL A 93 1.70 2.06 14.78
CA VAL A 93 2.04 3.28 15.50
C VAL A 93 0.90 3.64 16.43
N LYS A 94 1.22 3.93 17.70
CA LYS A 94 0.27 4.56 18.62
C LYS A 94 0.59 6.04 18.70
N GLU A 95 -0.32 6.88 18.21
CA GLU A 95 -0.18 8.32 18.29
C GLU A 95 -0.28 8.81 19.74
N GLY A 96 0.56 9.80 20.07
CA GLY A 96 0.54 10.48 21.34
C GLY A 96 -0.46 11.64 21.38
N PRO A 97 -0.66 12.24 22.56
CA PRO A 97 -1.61 13.33 22.75
C PRO A 97 -1.22 14.63 22.00
N ARG A 98 -0.01 14.70 21.44
CA ARG A 98 0.42 15.79 20.55
C ARG A 98 0.73 15.20 19.18
N SER A 99 0.20 15.87 18.15
CA SER A 99 0.52 15.56 16.75
C SER A 99 2.04 15.49 16.54
N GLY A 100 2.50 14.44 15.86
CA GLY A 100 3.92 14.20 15.59
C GLY A 100 4.69 13.45 16.69
N LEU A 101 4.09 13.15 17.84
CA LEU A 101 4.69 12.26 18.84
C LEU A 101 4.02 10.89 18.82
N PHE A 102 4.82 9.83 18.87
CA PHE A 102 4.33 8.45 18.97
C PHE A 102 4.63 7.88 20.36
N ILE A 103 3.62 7.24 20.96
CA ILE A 103 3.74 6.50 22.22
C ILE A 103 4.51 5.20 21.98
N SER A 104 4.21 4.53 20.86
CA SER A 104 4.88 3.31 20.43
C SER A 104 5.01 3.28 18.91
N HIS A 105 6.02 2.54 18.45
CA HIS A 105 6.29 2.31 17.03
C HIS A 105 6.86 0.91 16.86
N VAL A 106 6.02 0.00 16.37
CA VAL A 106 6.38 -1.39 16.13
C VAL A 106 6.46 -1.62 14.63
N ASN A 107 7.61 -2.05 14.14
CA ASN A 107 7.74 -2.52 12.77
C ASN A 107 7.08 -3.90 12.64
N ILE A 108 6.10 -4.02 11.73
CA ILE A 108 5.44 -5.30 11.42
C ILE A 108 6.22 -6.05 10.35
N VAL A 109 6.60 -5.35 9.28
CA VAL A 109 7.40 -5.90 8.20
C VAL A 109 8.27 -4.81 7.57
N ASP A 110 9.43 -5.21 7.09
CA ASP A 110 10.31 -4.46 6.20
C ASP A 110 10.74 -5.43 5.08
N GLY A 111 10.37 -5.11 3.85
CA GLY A 111 10.60 -6.00 2.72
C GLY A 111 10.48 -5.32 1.37
N VAL A 112 10.60 -6.14 0.33
CA VAL A 112 10.60 -5.67 -1.06
C VAL A 112 9.64 -6.48 -1.89
N ILE A 113 8.71 -5.79 -2.54
CA ILE A 113 7.83 -6.36 -3.55
C ILE A 113 8.47 -6.16 -4.92
N ARG A 114 8.52 -7.22 -5.74
CA ARG A 114 8.88 -7.12 -7.16
C ARG A 114 7.62 -7.03 -8.01
N VAL A 115 7.54 -5.98 -8.81
CA VAL A 115 6.41 -5.74 -9.72
C VAL A 115 6.89 -6.00 -11.14
N PHE A 116 6.49 -7.15 -11.70
CA PHE A 116 6.96 -7.61 -13.01
C PHE A 116 6.18 -6.97 -14.17
N ARG A 117 6.88 -6.68 -15.27
CA ARG A 117 6.32 -6.21 -16.55
C ARG A 117 5.11 -7.03 -16.99
N LYS A 118 5.25 -8.36 -17.01
CA LYS A 118 4.17 -9.28 -17.40
C LYS A 118 2.95 -9.19 -16.47
N TRP A 119 3.19 -9.05 -15.16
CA TRP A 119 2.10 -8.90 -14.19
C TRP A 119 1.40 -7.54 -14.36
N LEU A 120 2.14 -6.45 -14.57
CA LEU A 120 1.59 -5.12 -14.85
C LEU A 120 0.70 -5.12 -16.09
N ALA A 121 1.18 -5.68 -17.20
CA ALA A 121 0.41 -5.80 -18.43
C ALA A 121 -0.86 -6.63 -18.23
N LYS A 122 -0.76 -7.79 -17.55
CA LYS A 122 -1.91 -8.65 -17.22
C LYS A 122 -2.94 -7.87 -16.41
N MET A 123 -2.54 -7.21 -15.32
CA MET A 123 -3.44 -6.48 -14.45
C MET A 123 -4.06 -5.25 -15.13
N ALA A 124 -3.31 -4.53 -15.96
CA ALA A 124 -3.82 -3.37 -16.71
C ALA A 124 -4.86 -3.76 -17.76
N SER A 125 -4.79 -4.99 -18.28
CA SER A 125 -5.73 -5.51 -19.28
C SER A 125 -7.01 -6.13 -18.69
N ARG A 126 -7.10 -6.26 -17.36
CA ARG A 126 -8.29 -6.85 -16.69
C ARG A 126 -9.50 -5.92 -16.84
N GLN A 127 -10.57 -6.45 -17.43
CA GLN A 127 -11.85 -5.76 -17.58
C GLN A 127 -12.68 -5.79 -16.29
N ASP A 128 -12.67 -6.93 -15.58
CA ASP A 128 -13.40 -7.09 -14.31
C ASP A 128 -12.52 -6.72 -13.11
N LYS A 129 -12.72 -5.51 -12.61
CA LYS A 129 -12.08 -5.01 -11.38
C LYS A 129 -12.82 -5.40 -10.11
N SER A 130 -14.03 -5.97 -10.22
CA SER A 130 -14.93 -6.27 -9.11
C SER A 130 -14.61 -7.60 -8.42
N GLN A 131 -13.82 -8.47 -9.04
CA GLN A 131 -13.47 -9.76 -8.46
C GLN A 131 -12.20 -9.58 -7.59
N SER A 132 -12.37 -9.74 -6.28
CA SER A 132 -11.28 -9.85 -5.31
C SER A 132 -10.52 -11.15 -5.56
N ASP A 133 -9.61 -11.12 -6.53
CA ASP A 133 -8.79 -12.26 -6.89
C ASP A 133 -7.41 -12.13 -6.24
N SER A 134 -6.99 -13.17 -5.52
CA SER A 134 -5.67 -13.27 -4.88
C SER A 134 -4.48 -12.91 -5.79
N GLU A 135 -4.61 -13.03 -7.12
CA GLU A 135 -3.56 -12.65 -8.08
C GLU A 135 -3.18 -11.17 -8.08
N ASN A 136 -4.06 -10.27 -7.60
CA ASN A 136 -3.77 -8.84 -7.51
C ASN A 136 -3.13 -8.42 -6.17
N ILE A 137 -2.89 -9.39 -5.27
CA ILE A 137 -2.19 -9.18 -4.01
C ILE A 137 -0.72 -9.50 -4.22
N LEU A 138 0.14 -8.53 -3.95
CA LEU A 138 1.58 -8.73 -3.87
C LEU A 138 2.01 -8.80 -2.40
N TRP A 139 2.57 -9.93 -2.01
CA TRP A 139 3.02 -10.19 -0.65
C TRP A 139 4.43 -9.62 -0.41
N ILE A 140 4.60 -8.96 0.74
CA ILE A 140 5.89 -8.36 1.14
C ILE A 140 6.83 -9.45 1.69
N ASP A 141 6.27 -10.45 2.36
CA ASP A 141 7.00 -11.54 3.00
C ASP A 141 6.58 -12.91 2.44
N THR A 142 7.44 -13.91 2.64
CA THR A 142 7.24 -15.27 2.10
C THR A 142 6.17 -16.08 2.83
N HIS A 143 5.68 -15.63 3.98
CA HIS A 143 4.66 -16.31 4.77
C HIS A 143 3.27 -15.71 4.56
N ASN A 144 3.13 -14.78 3.60
CA ASN A 144 1.91 -14.05 3.32
C ASN A 144 1.36 -13.38 4.59
N ASN A 145 2.21 -12.78 5.43
CA ASN A 145 1.74 -12.08 6.62
C ASN A 145 1.27 -10.67 6.28
N VAL A 146 1.92 -10.00 5.33
CA VAL A 146 1.55 -8.67 4.88
C VAL A 146 1.51 -8.62 3.36
N GLY A 147 0.35 -8.26 2.82
CA GLY A 147 0.09 -8.17 1.39
C GLY A 147 -0.54 -6.85 1.01
N ILE A 148 -0.28 -6.38 -0.20
CA ILE A 148 -0.89 -5.18 -0.75
C ILE A 148 -1.65 -5.54 -2.01
N ARG A 149 -2.93 -5.21 -2.04
CA ARG A 149 -3.77 -5.29 -3.21
C ARG A 149 -3.60 -4.04 -4.05
N PHE A 150 -3.32 -4.25 -5.33
CA PHE A 150 -3.19 -3.18 -6.29
C PHE A 150 -4.22 -3.30 -7.41
N SER A 151 -4.74 -2.16 -7.87
CA SER A 151 -5.18 -2.05 -9.26
C SER A 151 -4.13 -1.32 -10.10
N VAL A 152 -4.05 -1.71 -11.37
CA VAL A 152 -3.07 -1.20 -12.31
C VAL A 152 -3.81 -0.45 -13.41
N ALA A 153 -3.45 0.81 -13.59
CA ALA A 153 -3.90 1.62 -14.72
C ALA A 153 -2.71 1.85 -15.67
N PRO A 154 -2.88 1.67 -16.99
CA PRO A 154 -1.88 2.17 -17.94
C PRO A 154 -1.79 3.69 -17.76
N ALA A 155 -0.57 4.22 -17.78
CA ALA A 155 -0.39 5.65 -17.75
C ALA A 155 -0.70 6.26 -19.14
N ALA A 156 -0.91 7.58 -19.18
CA ALA A 156 -1.28 8.28 -20.42
C ALA A 156 -0.27 7.99 -21.55
N SER A 157 -0.81 7.81 -22.77
CA SER A 157 -0.09 7.37 -23.96
C SER A 157 1.04 8.30 -24.41
N GLU A 158 1.11 9.53 -23.88
CA GLU A 158 2.17 10.50 -24.18
C GLU A 158 3.57 10.00 -23.80
N ASN A 159 3.67 9.00 -22.91
CA ASN A 159 4.93 8.41 -22.46
C ASN A 159 5.26 7.05 -23.14
N MET A 160 4.47 6.60 -24.13
CA MET A 160 4.74 5.35 -24.84
C MET A 160 5.67 5.58 -26.04
N PRO A 161 6.67 4.71 -26.28
CA PRO A 161 7.50 4.81 -27.46
C PRO A 161 6.69 4.58 -28.74
N LEU A 162 6.93 5.42 -29.74
CA LEU A 162 6.18 5.42 -31.00
C LEU A 162 6.60 4.29 -31.97
N ILE A 163 7.75 3.64 -31.71
CA ILE A 163 8.32 2.59 -32.57
C ILE A 163 8.93 1.50 -31.66
N SER A 164 8.47 0.27 -31.82
CA SER A 164 9.05 -0.92 -31.16
C SER A 164 8.99 -2.09 -32.13
N GLY A 165 10.08 -2.83 -32.25
CA GLY A 165 10.15 -4.08 -33.00
C GLY A 165 9.32 -5.20 -32.34
N PRO A 166 9.03 -6.29 -33.07
CA PRO A 166 8.21 -7.39 -32.55
C PRO A 166 8.83 -8.15 -31.36
N ASP A 167 10.15 -8.05 -31.16
CA ASP A 167 10.89 -8.66 -30.04
C ASP A 167 11.44 -7.62 -29.04
N ASP A 168 11.10 -6.34 -29.21
CA ASP A 168 11.54 -5.29 -28.29
C ASP A 168 10.65 -5.29 -27.03
N ASP A 169 11.26 -5.03 -25.87
CA ASP A 169 10.56 -4.83 -24.59
C ASP A 169 10.53 -3.33 -24.25
N PRO A 170 9.73 -2.51 -24.97
CA PRO A 170 9.80 -1.05 -24.91
C PRO A 170 9.61 -0.49 -23.50
N PRO A 171 10.07 0.74 -23.24
CA PRO A 171 9.73 1.43 -22.01
C PRO A 171 8.21 1.45 -21.76
N VAL A 172 7.80 1.08 -20.54
CA VAL A 172 6.39 1.06 -20.14
C VAL A 172 6.18 1.85 -18.86
N HIS A 173 4.99 2.44 -18.75
CA HIS A 173 4.60 3.29 -17.63
C HIS A 173 3.21 2.90 -17.13
N TYR A 174 3.12 2.60 -15.84
CA TYR A 174 1.90 2.20 -15.17
C TYR A 174 1.70 3.03 -13.89
N LYS A 175 0.43 3.28 -13.55
CA LYS A 175 0.05 3.76 -12.23
C LYS A 175 -0.52 2.60 -11.42
N LEU A 176 0.12 2.32 -10.29
CA LEU A 176 -0.39 1.45 -9.25
C LEU A 176 -1.29 2.23 -8.31
N VAL A 177 -2.48 1.71 -8.05
CA VAL A 177 -3.44 2.20 -7.07
C VAL A 177 -3.44 1.24 -5.90
N TYR A 178 -3.18 1.73 -4.69
CA TYR A 178 -3.21 0.94 -3.47
C TYR A 178 -4.65 0.78 -3.01
N GLU A 179 -5.23 -0.40 -3.22
CA GLU A 179 -6.63 -0.65 -2.88
C GLU A 179 -6.78 -1.10 -1.43
N GLU A 180 -5.90 -2.00 -0.99
CA GLU A 180 -6.02 -2.67 0.29
C GLU A 180 -4.64 -3.09 0.81
N LEU A 181 -4.39 -2.87 2.10
CA LEU A 181 -3.31 -3.48 2.86
C LEU A 181 -3.92 -4.58 3.74
N LEU A 182 -3.38 -5.78 3.61
CA LEU A 182 -3.78 -6.95 4.39
C LEU A 182 -2.67 -7.28 5.37
N VAL A 183 -3.01 -7.33 6.66
CA VAL A 183 -2.10 -7.77 7.72
C VAL A 183 -2.72 -8.97 8.42
N ARG A 184 -2.02 -10.10 8.41
CA ARG A 184 -2.49 -11.33 9.06
C ARG A 184 -2.84 -11.04 10.52
N ALA A 185 -4.02 -11.47 10.96
CA ALA A 185 -4.56 -11.12 12.26
C ALA A 185 -3.63 -11.52 13.42
N SER A 186 -3.00 -12.70 13.34
CA SER A 186 -2.01 -13.15 14.34
C SER A 186 -0.77 -12.26 14.39
N THR A 187 -0.29 -11.78 13.23
CA THR A 187 0.87 -10.89 13.13
C THR A 187 0.56 -9.52 13.73
N LEU A 188 -0.64 -8.99 13.44
CA LEU A 188 -1.10 -7.73 14.03
C LEU A 188 -1.26 -7.84 15.55
N LEU A 189 -1.82 -8.93 16.06
CA LEU A 189 -1.99 -9.15 17.49
C LEU A 189 -0.64 -9.12 18.23
N LEU A 190 0.36 -9.84 17.73
CA LEU A 190 1.72 -9.81 18.28
C LEU A 190 2.32 -8.40 18.26
N ALA A 191 2.09 -7.63 17.20
CA ALA A 191 2.54 -6.25 17.12
C ALA A 191 1.84 -5.34 18.15
N VAL A 192 0.54 -5.56 18.42
CA VAL A 192 -0.23 -4.83 19.45
C VAL A 192 0.30 -5.16 20.85
N GLU A 193 0.56 -6.43 21.14
CA GLU A 193 1.16 -6.87 22.41
C GLU A 193 2.53 -6.21 22.62
N GLN A 194 3.38 -6.22 21.59
CA GLN A 194 4.68 -5.56 21.62
C GLN A 194 4.55 -4.04 21.80
N SER A 195 3.56 -3.42 21.16
CA SER A 195 3.26 -1.99 21.31
C SER A 195 2.88 -1.63 22.74
N ALA A 196 2.07 -2.47 23.41
CA ALA A 196 1.71 -2.26 24.81
C ALA A 196 2.93 -2.34 25.75
N VAL A 197 3.87 -3.25 25.47
CA VAL A 197 5.15 -3.33 26.20
C VAL A 197 5.99 -2.07 25.97
N GLN A 198 6.09 -1.58 24.73
CA GLN A 198 6.81 -0.34 24.41
C GLN A 198 6.17 0.89 25.09
N GLU A 199 4.84 0.98 25.15
CA GLU A 199 4.15 2.09 25.81
C GLU A 199 4.51 2.19 27.29
N VAL A 200 4.54 1.07 28.01
CA VAL A 200 4.98 1.02 29.41
C VAL A 200 6.46 1.40 29.54
N GLY A 201 7.32 0.91 28.64
CA GLY A 201 8.76 1.17 28.66
C GLY A 201 9.17 2.59 28.24
N ASN A 202 8.42 3.20 27.33
CA ASN A 202 8.69 4.54 26.78
C ASN A 202 8.07 5.67 27.59
N SER A 203 7.29 5.34 28.62
CA SER A 203 6.84 6.26 29.68
C SER A 203 8.04 7.02 30.28
N GLY A 204 8.39 8.15 29.65
CA GLY A 204 9.46 9.08 30.07
C GLY A 204 10.74 9.17 29.22
N LYS A 205 10.88 8.52 28.04
CA LYS A 205 12.18 8.47 27.31
C LYS A 205 12.16 8.63 25.76
N THR A 206 11.22 9.38 25.18
CA THR A 206 11.15 9.50 23.70
C THR A 206 11.82 10.78 23.17
N LEU A 207 12.82 10.63 22.30
CA LEU A 207 13.41 11.69 21.46
C LEU A 207 12.92 11.49 20.01
N VAL A 208 12.23 12.48 19.43
CA VAL A 208 11.79 12.46 18.03
C VAL A 208 12.59 13.49 17.25
N ILE A 209 13.31 13.05 16.20
CA ILE A 209 13.98 13.96 15.25
C ILE A 209 13.13 14.00 13.99
N HIS A 210 12.51 15.15 13.74
CA HIS A 210 11.83 15.41 12.46
C HIS A 210 12.87 15.76 11.39
N GLY A 211 12.89 14.98 10.30
CA GLY A 211 13.59 15.40 9.08
C GLY A 211 12.80 16.50 8.40
N ALA A 212 13.34 17.72 8.36
CA ALA A 212 12.78 18.79 7.53
C ALA A 212 13.07 18.46 6.05
N ALA A 213 12.01 18.27 5.26
CA ALA A 213 12.13 18.32 3.81
C ALA A 213 12.32 19.80 3.41
N MET A 214 13.51 20.14 2.90
CA MET A 214 13.74 21.39 2.15
C MET A 214 13.24 21.25 0.71
#